data_AF-G0AER4-F1
#
_entry.id   AF-G0AER4-F1
#
_cell.length_a   1.000
_cell.length_b   1.000
_cell.length_c   1.000
_cell.angle_alpha   90.00
_cell.angle_beta   90.00
_cell.angle_gamma   90.00
#
_symmetry.space_group_name_H-M   'P 1'
#
loop_
_entity.id
_entity.type
_entity.pdbx_description
1 polymer ?
#
loop_
_entity_poly.entity_id
_entity_poly.type
_entity_poly.pdbx_seq_one_letter_code
_entity_poly.pdbx_strand_id
1 'polypeptide(L)'
;MNGKCLHWYTIQSTARIFFMTSALFSTRRQLSAAAAASVLGLALCSKAAQADDSKLPEPHHAAIAGNPADAAPMVLAARRYAAFWNTGDEQYARQALSPDFIDRTLPAGRLQGVAGPLQASQGFRGAVPDLTVEINDMVVADDRVSLHLHFRGHFSGQFGKLKGKGQAIDFQAFDLYRIADGRIAENWHLEDNLSLMQQFGAIRP
;
A
#
# COMPACT_ATOMS: atom_id res chain seq x y z
N MET A 1 -42.64 -6.43 9.74
CA MET A 1 -42.94 -7.66 10.50
C MET A 1 -44.14 -8.34 9.85
N ASN A 2 -43.94 -9.51 9.24
CA ASN A 2 -45.00 -10.40 8.75
C ASN A 2 -44.46 -11.82 8.90
N GLY A 3 -45.24 -12.72 9.50
CA GLY A 3 -44.74 -14.03 9.89
C GLY A 3 -44.83 -15.08 8.78
N LYS A 4 -44.26 -16.25 9.07
CA LYS A 4 -44.94 -17.55 8.91
C LYS A 4 -44.16 -18.64 9.67
N CYS A 5 -44.91 -19.47 10.38
CA CYS A 5 -44.43 -20.70 10.99
C CYS A 5 -44.45 -21.82 9.94
N LEU A 6 -43.48 -22.75 9.98
CA LEU A 6 -43.62 -24.10 9.43
C LEU A 6 -42.61 -25.03 10.12
N HIS A 7 -43.08 -26.22 10.51
CA HIS A 7 -42.35 -27.28 11.21
C HIS A 7 -41.90 -28.39 10.24
N TRP A 8 -41.14 -29.36 10.79
CA TRP A 8 -40.82 -30.70 10.25
C TRP A 8 -39.71 -30.73 9.17
N TYR A 9 -38.86 -31.76 9.05
CA TYR A 9 -38.94 -33.16 9.52
C TYR A 9 -37.55 -33.69 10.00
N THR A 10 -37.52 -34.85 10.66
CA THR A 10 -36.36 -35.38 11.41
C THR A 10 -35.80 -36.73 10.90
N ILE A 11 -34.50 -36.97 11.14
CA ILE A 11 -33.78 -38.27 11.30
C ILE A 11 -33.69 -39.24 10.09
N GLN A 12 -32.45 -39.63 9.75
CA GLN A 12 -31.89 -40.98 9.47
C GLN A 12 -30.58 -40.81 8.65
N SER A 13 -29.54 -41.66 8.69
CA SER A 13 -29.35 -42.97 9.34
C SER A 13 -27.88 -43.21 9.73
N THR A 14 -27.62 -44.16 10.63
CA THR A 14 -26.27 -44.69 10.94
C THR A 14 -26.25 -46.22 10.72
N ALA A 15 -25.17 -46.76 10.16
CA ALA A 15 -24.92 -48.21 10.12
C ALA A 15 -23.43 -48.53 9.96
N ARG A 16 -23.00 -49.72 10.41
CA ARG A 16 -21.61 -50.15 10.62
C ARG A 16 -21.44 -51.65 10.29
N ILE A 17 -20.31 -52.02 9.67
CA ILE A 17 -19.54 -53.29 9.80
C ILE A 17 -20.20 -54.63 9.33
N PHE A 18 -19.48 -55.41 8.48
CA PHE A 18 -19.22 -56.90 8.49
C PHE A 18 -18.73 -57.37 7.07
N PHE A 19 -18.09 -58.53 6.81
CA PHE A 19 -16.90 -59.19 7.41
C PHE A 19 -16.43 -60.40 6.53
N MET A 20 -15.11 -60.61 6.31
CA MET A 20 -14.48 -61.86 5.76
C MET A 20 -14.86 -62.28 4.31
N THR A 21 -14.19 -63.18 3.56
CA THR A 21 -13.13 -64.21 3.77
C THR A 21 -12.03 -64.21 2.68
N SER A 22 -10.99 -65.04 2.85
CA SER A 22 -9.78 -65.21 2.02
C SER A 22 -9.82 -66.36 0.99
N ALA A 23 -8.96 -66.29 -0.05
CA ALA A 23 -8.42 -67.46 -0.78
C ALA A 23 -7.06 -67.13 -1.44
N LEU A 24 -6.11 -68.07 -1.43
CA LEU A 24 -4.79 -67.96 -2.10
C LEU A 24 -4.82 -68.60 -3.50
N PHE A 25 -3.95 -68.19 -4.43
CA PHE A 25 -2.96 -69.07 -5.10
C PHE A 25 -2.08 -68.35 -6.16
N SER A 26 -0.89 -68.92 -6.37
CA SER A 26 -0.03 -68.86 -7.57
C SER A 26 0.80 -67.59 -7.88
N THR A 27 2.11 -67.78 -7.70
CA THR A 27 3.22 -66.95 -8.18
C THR A 27 3.35 -66.84 -9.71
N ARG A 28 3.68 -65.64 -10.21
CA ARG A 28 4.75 -65.48 -11.24
C ARG A 28 5.36 -64.07 -11.19
N ARG A 29 6.70 -64.00 -11.20
CA ARG A 29 7.47 -62.76 -11.36
C ARG A 29 7.21 -62.15 -12.74
N GLN A 30 6.94 -60.85 -12.81
CA GLN A 30 7.32 -60.00 -13.95
C GLN A 30 7.88 -58.67 -13.43
N LEU A 31 8.76 -58.06 -14.23
CA LEU A 31 9.69 -57.02 -13.80
C LEU A 31 9.14 -55.60 -14.01
N SER A 32 9.46 -54.74 -13.05
CA SER A 32 9.90 -53.35 -13.20
C SER A 32 9.39 -52.52 -14.40
N ALA A 33 8.46 -51.61 -14.14
CA ALA A 33 8.44 -50.28 -14.76
C ALA A 33 7.68 -49.29 -13.86
N ALA A 34 8.40 -48.54 -13.01
CA ALA A 34 7.80 -47.49 -12.19
C ALA A 34 7.62 -46.21 -13.03
N ALA A 35 6.40 -45.98 -13.55
CA ALA A 35 6.02 -44.71 -14.14
C ALA A 35 5.71 -43.68 -13.04
N ALA A 36 6.74 -43.06 -12.48
CA ALA A 36 6.58 -41.94 -11.55
C ALA A 36 6.08 -40.70 -12.31
N ALA A 37 4.77 -40.45 -12.26
CA ALA A 37 4.14 -39.24 -12.79
C ALA A 37 4.45 -38.03 -11.89
N SER A 38 5.68 -37.52 -11.98
CA SER A 38 6.11 -36.31 -11.28
C SER A 38 5.46 -35.07 -11.90
N VAL A 39 4.29 -34.68 -11.40
CA VAL A 39 3.69 -33.37 -11.70
C VAL A 39 4.55 -32.29 -11.03
N LEU A 40 5.56 -31.80 -11.75
CA LEU A 40 6.25 -30.56 -11.39
C LEU A 40 5.28 -29.39 -11.59
N GLY A 41 4.52 -29.07 -10.54
CA GLY A 41 3.76 -27.83 -10.47
C GLY A 41 4.74 -26.66 -10.45
N LEU A 42 4.96 -26.03 -11.61
CA LEU A 42 5.69 -24.77 -11.70
C LEU A 42 4.90 -23.68 -10.96
N ALA A 43 5.24 -23.48 -9.70
CA ALA A 43 4.77 -22.36 -8.90
C ALA A 43 5.33 -21.06 -9.50
N LEU A 44 4.58 -20.48 -10.44
CA LEU A 44 4.77 -19.11 -10.91
C LEU A 44 4.39 -18.15 -9.78
N CYS A 45 5.28 -18.03 -8.80
CA CYS A 45 5.31 -16.88 -7.90
C CYS A 45 5.65 -15.66 -8.76
N SER A 46 4.62 -14.99 -9.26
CA SER A 46 4.76 -13.65 -9.83
C SER A 46 5.41 -12.75 -8.79
N LYS A 47 6.71 -12.47 -8.96
CA LYS A 47 7.33 -11.33 -8.29
C LYS A 47 6.48 -10.12 -8.66
N ALA A 48 5.86 -9.49 -7.66
CA ALA A 48 5.21 -8.21 -7.86
C ALA A 48 6.21 -7.26 -8.51
N ALA A 49 5.77 -6.46 -9.48
CA ALA A 49 6.65 -5.52 -10.16
C ALA A 49 7.30 -4.60 -9.10
N GLN A 50 8.63 -4.63 -9.05
CA GLN A 50 9.41 -3.74 -8.20
C GLN A 50 9.44 -2.36 -8.86
N ALA A 51 9.36 -1.30 -8.07
CA ALA A 51 9.42 0.06 -8.61
C ALA A 51 10.87 0.40 -9.02
N ASP A 52 11.02 1.31 -9.97
CA ASP A 52 12.33 1.79 -10.43
C ASP A 52 12.92 2.78 -9.43
N ASP A 53 13.63 2.26 -8.43
CA ASP A 53 14.27 3.09 -7.39
C ASP A 53 15.36 4.04 -7.94
N SER A 54 15.78 3.91 -9.22
CA SER A 54 16.86 4.72 -9.79
C SER A 54 16.51 6.20 -9.97
N LYS A 55 15.23 6.57 -9.84
CA LYS A 55 14.71 7.93 -10.04
C LYS A 55 13.92 8.48 -8.85
N LEU A 56 14.14 7.92 -7.66
CA LEU A 56 13.51 8.43 -6.45
C LEU A 56 13.99 9.87 -6.16
N PRO A 57 13.12 10.77 -5.67
CA PRO A 57 13.53 12.12 -5.30
C PRO A 57 14.63 12.05 -4.23
N GLU A 58 15.67 12.85 -4.41
CA GLU A 58 16.73 13.05 -3.42
C GLU A 58 16.34 14.22 -2.50
N PRO A 59 16.63 14.16 -1.19
CA PRO A 59 16.46 15.29 -0.29
C PRO A 59 17.49 16.39 -0.58
N HIS A 60 17.06 17.65 -0.59
CA HIS A 60 17.98 18.80 -0.71
C HIS A 60 18.91 18.89 0.51
N HIS A 61 18.40 18.61 1.71
CA HIS A 61 19.21 18.42 2.92
C HIS A 61 18.84 17.11 3.64
N ALA A 62 19.84 16.40 4.13
CA ALA A 62 19.64 15.19 4.92
C ALA A 62 20.49 15.22 6.21
N ALA A 63 19.87 14.90 7.34
CA ALA A 63 20.53 14.67 8.61
C ALA A 63 20.21 13.24 9.09
N ILE A 64 21.24 12.40 9.22
CA ILE A 64 21.09 11.02 9.68
C ILE A 64 21.81 10.90 11.02
N ALA A 65 21.06 10.61 12.08
CA ALA A 65 21.61 10.24 13.37
C ALA A 65 22.02 8.76 13.36
N GLY A 66 23.21 8.45 13.88
CA GLY A 66 23.74 7.08 13.94
C GLY A 66 24.42 6.64 12.64
N ASN A 67 24.31 5.34 12.32
CA ASN A 67 25.01 4.70 11.21
C ASN A 67 24.20 4.79 9.91
N PRO A 68 24.73 5.37 8.81
CA PRO A 68 24.04 5.46 7.53
C PRO A 68 23.60 4.12 6.93
N ALA A 69 24.32 3.02 7.22
CA ALA A 69 23.94 1.70 6.73
C ALA A 69 22.62 1.19 7.36
N ASP A 70 22.42 1.47 8.65
CA ASP A 70 21.21 1.07 9.38
C ASP A 70 20.02 1.97 9.00
N ALA A 71 20.29 3.24 8.67
CA ALA A 71 19.29 4.19 8.18
C ALA A 71 18.82 3.94 6.74
N ALA A 72 19.59 3.21 5.92
CA ALA A 72 19.32 3.07 4.48
C ALA A 72 17.92 2.54 4.12
N PRO A 73 17.33 1.53 4.82
CA PRO A 73 15.95 1.09 4.57
C PRO A 73 14.90 2.17 4.88
N MET A 74 15.16 3.02 5.88
CA MET A 74 14.27 4.10 6.32
C MET A 74 14.25 5.23 5.28
N VAL A 75 15.43 5.64 4.83
CA VAL A 75 15.62 6.59 3.73
C VAL A 75 14.92 6.09 2.46
N LEU A 76 15.10 4.81 2.11
CA LEU A 76 14.47 4.21 0.94
C LEU A 76 12.93 4.22 1.03
N ALA A 77 12.36 3.85 2.18
CA ALA A 77 10.92 3.89 2.40
C ALA A 77 10.35 5.32 2.26
N ALA A 78 11.00 6.30 2.90
CA ALA A 78 10.61 7.70 2.85
C ALA A 78 10.68 8.27 1.41
N ARG A 79 11.79 8.02 0.70
CA ARG A 79 11.97 8.45 -0.70
C ARG A 79 10.99 7.81 -1.66
N ARG A 80 10.65 6.53 -1.47
CA ARG A 80 9.58 5.87 -2.24
C ARG A 80 8.23 6.52 -1.97
N TYR A 81 7.87 6.82 -0.73
CA TYR A 81 6.59 7.45 -0.45
C TYR A 81 6.49 8.89 -1.01
N ALA A 82 7.59 9.65 -1.00
CA ALA A 82 7.70 10.91 -1.73
C ALA A 82 7.58 10.71 -3.26
N ALA A 83 8.21 9.68 -3.84
CA ALA A 83 8.06 9.33 -5.26
C ALA A 83 6.62 8.98 -5.65
N PHE A 84 5.88 8.28 -4.78
CA PHE A 84 4.45 8.06 -4.95
C PHE A 84 3.68 9.38 -5.03
N TRP A 85 3.91 10.31 -4.10
CA TRP A 85 3.27 11.62 -4.16
C TRP A 85 3.71 12.47 -5.37
N ASN A 86 4.96 12.33 -5.83
CA ASN A 86 5.51 13.01 -7.01
C ASN A 86 5.04 12.44 -8.36
N THR A 87 4.67 11.16 -8.43
CA THR A 87 4.33 10.47 -9.71
C THR A 87 2.89 9.98 -9.81
N GLY A 88 2.26 9.65 -8.69
CA GLY A 88 0.99 8.92 -8.64
C GLY A 88 1.12 7.40 -8.85
N ASP A 89 2.33 6.84 -9.05
CA ASP A 89 2.52 5.40 -9.21
C ASP A 89 2.37 4.67 -7.86
N GLU A 90 1.27 3.92 -7.75
CA GLU A 90 0.93 3.15 -6.55
C GLU A 90 2.00 2.13 -6.13
N GLN A 91 2.85 1.67 -7.06
CA GLN A 91 3.89 0.69 -6.75
C GLN A 91 4.85 1.20 -5.68
N TYR A 92 5.20 2.48 -5.72
CA TYR A 92 6.03 3.12 -4.71
C TYR A 92 5.35 3.12 -3.33
N ALA A 93 4.06 3.47 -3.24
CA ALA A 93 3.32 3.44 -1.97
C ALA A 93 3.24 2.01 -1.41
N ARG A 94 2.94 1.02 -2.27
CA ARG A 94 2.86 -0.40 -1.91
C ARG A 94 4.22 -0.99 -1.50
N GLN A 95 5.34 -0.34 -1.83
CA GLN A 95 6.69 -0.71 -1.42
C GLN A 95 7.21 0.09 -0.22
N ALA A 96 6.74 1.31 -0.02
CA ALA A 96 7.08 2.17 1.11
C ALA A 96 6.28 1.86 2.37
N LEU A 97 4.97 1.66 2.25
CA LEU A 97 4.06 1.47 3.37
C LEU A 97 4.06 0.01 3.85
N SER A 98 3.82 -0.18 5.15
CA SER A 98 3.50 -1.48 5.74
C SER A 98 2.12 -1.97 5.25
N PRO A 99 1.89 -3.30 5.10
CA PRO A 99 0.54 -3.84 4.95
C PRO A 99 -0.40 -3.40 6.08
N ASP A 100 0.13 -3.30 7.31
CA ASP A 100 -0.58 -2.87 8.52
C ASP A 100 -0.39 -1.37 8.81
N PHE A 101 -0.15 -0.56 7.77
CA PHE A 101 0.08 0.88 7.91
C PHE A 101 -1.09 1.62 8.59
N ILE A 102 -0.77 2.49 9.55
CA ILE A 102 -1.72 3.35 10.24
C ILE A 102 -1.41 4.82 9.98
N ASP A 103 -2.28 5.50 9.24
CA ASP A 103 -2.37 6.96 9.21
C ASP A 103 -2.87 7.44 10.59
N ARG A 104 -2.04 8.22 11.28
CA ARG A 104 -2.29 8.75 12.63
C ARG A 104 -2.90 10.15 12.60
N THR A 105 -2.88 10.84 11.45
CA THR A 105 -3.60 12.11 11.23
C THR A 105 -4.79 11.90 10.28
N LEU A 106 -5.31 10.67 10.19
CA LEU A 106 -6.34 10.24 9.22
C LEU A 106 -7.49 11.26 9.06
N PRO A 107 -7.57 11.97 7.92
CA PRO A 107 -8.61 12.95 7.69
C PRO A 107 -10.01 12.32 7.64
N ALA A 108 -11.01 13.05 8.12
CA ALA A 108 -12.39 12.57 8.17
C ALA A 108 -12.88 12.12 6.79
N GLY A 109 -13.31 10.86 6.69
CA GLY A 109 -13.79 10.24 5.45
C GLY A 109 -12.70 9.59 4.57
N ARG A 110 -11.41 9.74 4.88
CA ARG A 110 -10.33 8.98 4.23
C ARG A 110 -10.33 7.53 4.73
N LEU A 111 -10.05 6.57 3.85
CA LEU A 111 -9.84 5.17 4.23
C LEU A 111 -8.55 5.01 5.04
N GLN A 112 -8.56 4.18 6.07
CA GLN A 112 -7.35 3.79 6.80
C GLN A 112 -6.51 2.78 5.97
N GLY A 113 -5.21 2.71 6.25
CA GLY A 113 -4.27 1.84 5.54
C GLY A 113 -3.87 2.36 4.18
N VAL A 114 -3.14 1.53 3.41
CA VAL A 114 -2.56 1.88 2.11
C VAL A 114 -3.60 2.45 1.12
N ALA A 115 -4.87 2.04 1.20
CA ALA A 115 -5.94 2.52 0.33
C ALA A 115 -6.22 4.04 0.48
N GLY A 116 -5.98 4.62 1.67
CA GLY A 116 -6.20 6.04 1.95
C GLY A 116 -5.32 6.96 1.10
N PRO A 117 -3.98 6.85 1.22
CA PRO A 117 -3.04 7.61 0.39
C PRO A 117 -3.27 7.43 -1.12
N LEU A 118 -3.54 6.19 -1.58
CA LEU A 118 -3.81 5.91 -3.00
C LEU A 118 -5.01 6.72 -3.53
N GLN A 119 -6.15 6.66 -2.82
CA GLN A 119 -7.34 7.44 -3.16
C GLN A 119 -7.08 8.96 -3.09
N ALA A 120 -6.32 9.41 -2.07
CA ALA A 120 -6.01 10.82 -1.89
C ALA A 120 -5.12 11.37 -3.02
N SER A 121 -4.07 10.65 -3.42
CA SER A 121 -3.20 11.02 -4.54
C SER A 121 -3.94 11.04 -5.87
N GLN A 122 -4.79 10.03 -6.14
CA GLN A 122 -5.65 10.01 -7.33
C GLN A 122 -6.59 11.22 -7.37
N GLY A 123 -7.27 11.52 -6.26
CA GLY A 123 -8.18 12.66 -6.16
C GLY A 123 -7.47 14.00 -6.32
N PHE A 124 -6.30 14.16 -5.71
CA PHE A 124 -5.53 15.40 -5.77
C PHE A 124 -4.92 15.63 -7.16
N ARG A 125 -4.43 14.59 -7.84
CA ARG A 125 -4.02 14.66 -9.25
C ARG A 125 -5.17 14.91 -10.22
N GLY A 126 -6.40 14.56 -9.84
CA GLY A 126 -7.62 15.00 -10.53
C GLY A 126 -7.86 16.51 -10.48
N ALA A 127 -7.26 17.23 -9.52
CA ALA A 127 -7.25 18.69 -9.44
C ALA A 127 -5.96 19.29 -10.04
N VAL A 128 -4.80 18.71 -9.72
CA VAL A 128 -3.47 19.20 -10.09
C VAL A 128 -2.73 18.10 -10.89
N PRO A 129 -2.98 17.97 -12.21
CA PRO A 129 -2.47 16.84 -12.99
C PRO A 129 -0.95 16.84 -13.16
N ASP A 130 -0.34 18.02 -13.16
CA ASP A 130 1.10 18.28 -13.30
C ASP A 130 1.84 18.35 -11.95
N LEU A 131 1.23 17.84 -10.88
CA LEU A 131 1.78 17.87 -9.53
C LEU A 131 3.19 17.27 -9.45
N THR A 132 4.14 18.08 -8.99
CA THR A 132 5.49 17.67 -8.55
C THR A 132 5.62 17.76 -7.03
N VAL A 133 6.51 16.95 -6.47
CA VAL A 133 6.84 16.93 -5.04
C VAL A 133 8.35 16.79 -4.86
N GLU A 134 8.93 17.74 -4.12
CA GLU A 134 10.34 17.78 -3.72
C GLU A 134 10.47 17.46 -2.22
N ILE A 135 11.61 16.87 -1.84
CA ILE A 135 11.99 16.69 -0.43
C ILE A 135 13.00 17.81 -0.10
N ASN A 136 12.56 18.81 0.66
CA ASN A 136 13.43 19.89 1.11
C ASN A 136 14.40 19.39 2.17
N ASP A 137 13.87 18.78 3.23
CA ASP A 137 14.67 18.30 4.35
C ASP A 137 14.23 16.88 4.75
N MET A 138 15.20 16.06 5.11
CA MET A 138 14.99 14.72 5.67
C MET A 138 15.81 14.55 6.95
N VAL A 139 15.17 14.15 8.04
CA VAL A 139 15.83 13.82 9.30
C VAL A 139 15.53 12.37 9.67
N VAL A 140 16.57 11.56 9.86
CA VAL A 140 16.45 10.16 10.27
C VAL A 140 17.07 9.98 11.65
N ALA A 141 16.33 9.38 12.58
CA ALA A 141 16.80 9.04 13.92
C ALA A 141 16.05 7.81 14.45
N ASP A 142 16.79 6.83 14.97
CA ASP A 142 16.27 5.55 15.46
C ASP A 142 15.28 4.89 14.49
N ASP A 143 14.01 4.73 14.85
CA ASP A 143 12.93 4.19 14.01
C ASP A 143 12.01 5.29 13.43
N ARG A 144 12.50 6.54 13.33
CA ARG A 144 11.76 7.70 12.83
C ARG A 144 12.42 8.33 11.61
N VAL A 145 11.58 8.79 10.68
CA VAL A 145 11.97 9.71 9.61
C VAL A 145 11.03 10.90 9.60
N SER A 146 11.55 12.11 9.64
CA SER A 146 10.79 13.34 9.42
C SER A 146 11.12 13.91 8.04
N LEU A 147 10.12 14.37 7.31
CA LEU A 147 10.27 15.05 6.01
C LEU A 147 9.66 16.45 6.04
N HIS A 148 10.32 17.38 5.37
CA HIS A 148 9.75 18.62 4.87
C HIS A 148 9.58 18.47 3.35
N LEU A 149 8.35 18.53 2.88
CA LEU A 149 7.96 18.33 1.48
C LEU A 149 7.45 19.63 0.87
N HIS A 150 7.74 19.85 -0.42
CA HIS A 150 7.21 20.97 -1.20
C HIS A 150 6.44 20.44 -2.41
N PHE A 151 5.15 20.76 -2.47
CA PHE A 151 4.24 20.38 -3.55
C PHE A 151 4.00 21.57 -4.48
N ARG A 152 4.16 21.38 -5.80
CA ARG A 152 3.90 22.41 -6.80
C ARG A 152 3.14 21.89 -8.02
N GLY A 153 2.42 22.76 -8.71
CA GLY A 153 1.72 22.44 -9.96
C GLY A 153 0.69 23.52 -10.32
N HIS A 154 -0.29 23.18 -11.16
CA HIS A 154 -1.37 24.08 -11.55
C HIS A 154 -2.74 23.43 -11.37
N PHE A 155 -3.60 24.07 -10.58
CA PHE A 155 -5.00 23.65 -10.45
C PHE A 155 -5.71 23.92 -11.79
N SER A 156 -5.82 22.86 -12.59
CA SER A 156 -6.36 22.86 -13.96
C SER A 156 -7.43 21.79 -14.17
N GLY A 157 -7.53 20.83 -13.24
CA GLY A 157 -8.59 19.84 -13.16
C GLY A 157 -9.77 20.30 -12.29
N GLN A 158 -10.30 19.38 -11.46
CA GLN A 158 -11.48 19.63 -10.64
C GLN A 158 -11.28 19.21 -9.18
N PHE A 159 -11.68 20.07 -8.24
CA PHE A 159 -11.70 19.78 -6.80
C PHE A 159 -13.10 20.02 -6.25
N GLY A 160 -13.85 18.94 -6.03
CA GLY A 160 -15.26 19.01 -5.64
C GLY A 160 -16.10 19.77 -6.69
N LYS A 161 -16.63 20.93 -6.32
CA LYS A 161 -17.40 21.82 -7.23
C LYS A 161 -16.53 22.87 -7.94
N LEU A 162 -15.28 23.04 -7.52
CA LEU A 162 -14.35 24.03 -8.08
C LEU A 162 -13.67 23.45 -9.32
N LYS A 163 -13.56 24.25 -10.38
CA LYS A 163 -12.79 23.93 -11.58
C LYS A 163 -11.59 24.85 -11.68
N GLY A 164 -10.43 24.24 -11.90
CA GLY A 164 -9.17 24.94 -12.08
C GLY A 164 -9.15 25.79 -13.34
N LYS A 165 -8.34 26.84 -13.34
CA LYS A 165 -8.08 27.73 -14.49
C LYS A 165 -6.59 27.81 -14.83
N GLY A 166 -5.78 26.93 -14.25
CA GLY A 166 -4.32 26.98 -14.33
C GLY A 166 -3.68 27.91 -13.30
N GLN A 167 -4.37 28.26 -12.20
CA GLN A 167 -3.70 28.99 -11.12
C GLN A 167 -2.69 28.10 -10.41
N ALA A 168 -1.52 28.67 -10.10
CA ALA A 168 -0.40 27.97 -9.48
C ALA A 168 -0.77 27.45 -8.08
N ILE A 169 -0.27 26.25 -7.79
CA ILE A 169 -0.33 25.58 -6.49
C ILE A 169 1.09 25.50 -5.97
N ASP A 170 1.29 25.92 -4.73
CA ASP A 170 2.58 25.94 -4.04
C ASP A 170 2.29 25.83 -2.53
N PHE A 171 2.52 24.66 -1.94
CA PHE A 171 2.30 24.43 -0.51
C PHE A 171 3.30 23.43 0.06
N GLN A 172 3.45 23.46 1.37
CA GLN A 172 4.37 22.60 2.11
C GLN A 172 3.60 21.54 2.91
N ALA A 173 4.28 20.43 3.18
CA ALA A 173 3.83 19.44 4.15
C ALA A 173 4.98 18.96 5.04
N PHE A 174 4.63 18.57 6.26
CA PHE A 174 5.54 17.94 7.21
C PHE A 174 5.01 16.58 7.61
N ASP A 175 5.83 15.55 7.39
CA ASP A 175 5.51 14.17 7.70
C ASP A 175 6.48 13.64 8.76
N LEU A 176 5.97 12.83 9.68
CA LEU A 176 6.75 12.04 10.63
C LEU A 176 6.34 10.57 10.48
N TYR A 177 7.26 9.73 10.03
CA TYR A 177 7.06 8.29 9.89
C TYR A 177 7.63 7.56 11.10
N ARG A 178 6.93 6.51 11.54
CA ARG A 178 7.56 5.36 12.20
C ARG A 178 7.87 4.30 11.17
N ILE A 179 9.12 3.81 11.16
CA ILE A 179 9.56 2.69 10.33
C ILE A 179 9.53 1.39 11.15
N ALA A 180 9.08 0.30 10.53
CA ALA A 180 9.32 -1.07 10.98
C ALA A 180 9.57 -1.95 9.75
N ASP A 181 10.49 -2.92 9.86
CA ASP A 181 10.83 -3.86 8.78
C ASP A 181 11.15 -3.18 7.43
N GLY A 182 11.80 -2.01 7.50
CA GLY A 182 12.14 -1.19 6.33
C GLY A 182 10.95 -0.54 5.62
N ARG A 183 9.79 -0.39 6.29
CA ARG A 183 8.56 0.20 5.77
C ARG A 183 7.93 1.19 6.75
N ILE A 184 7.21 2.17 6.23
CA ILE A 184 6.42 3.12 7.01
C ILE A 184 5.25 2.36 7.63
N ALA A 185 5.31 2.15 8.94
CA ALA A 185 4.25 1.50 9.73
C ALA A 185 3.23 2.52 10.23
N GLU A 186 3.64 3.75 10.52
CA GLU A 186 2.75 4.83 10.96
C GLU A 186 3.19 6.16 10.34
N ASN A 187 2.24 7.04 10.06
CA ASN A 187 2.50 8.41 9.60
C ASN A 187 1.69 9.42 10.42
N TRP A 188 2.34 10.49 10.87
CA TRP A 188 1.69 11.73 11.28
C TRP A 188 2.05 12.80 10.25
N HIS A 189 1.07 13.33 9.53
CA HIS A 189 1.28 14.35 8.50
C HIS A 189 0.53 15.65 8.82
N LEU A 190 1.05 16.77 8.32
CA LEU A 190 0.41 18.10 8.33
C LEU A 190 0.76 18.85 7.03
N GLU A 191 -0.22 19.07 6.18
CA GLU A 191 -0.09 19.95 5.00
C GLU A 191 -0.60 21.37 5.31
N ASP A 192 -0.05 22.38 4.63
CA ASP A 192 -0.60 23.74 4.60
C ASP A 192 -1.89 23.80 3.76
N ASN A 193 -2.92 23.17 4.31
CA ASN A 193 -4.26 23.10 3.73
C ASN A 193 -4.94 24.48 3.66
N LEU A 194 -4.53 25.46 4.47
CA LEU A 194 -5.10 26.80 4.41
C LEU A 194 -4.64 27.52 3.14
N SER A 195 -3.33 27.58 2.90
CA SER A 195 -2.77 28.14 1.66
C SER A 195 -3.29 27.39 0.43
N LEU A 196 -3.34 26.06 0.47
CA LEU A 196 -3.88 25.25 -0.62
C LEU A 196 -5.36 25.57 -0.94
N MET A 197 -6.21 25.71 0.08
CA MET A 197 -7.63 26.05 -0.12
C MET A 197 -7.82 27.50 -0.59
N GLN A 198 -6.93 28.43 -0.21
CA GLN A 198 -6.91 29.79 -0.76
C GLN A 198 -6.47 29.79 -2.23
N GLN A 199 -5.46 29.01 -2.60
CA GLN A 199 -5.00 28.85 -3.99
C GLN A 199 -6.03 28.16 -4.89
N PHE A 200 -6.84 27.24 -4.34
CA PHE A 200 -8.02 26.70 -5.03
C PHE A 200 -9.18 27.69 -5.16
N GLY A 201 -9.11 28.86 -4.51
CA GLY A 201 -10.20 29.84 -4.45
C GLY A 201 -11.40 29.38 -3.62
N ALA A 202 -11.22 28.37 -2.76
CA ALA A 202 -12.25 27.87 -1.85
C ALA A 202 -12.43 28.79 -0.62
N ILE A 203 -11.33 29.41 -0.18
CA ILE A 203 -11.26 30.31 0.97
C ILE A 203 -10.68 31.65 0.48
N ARG A 204 -11.14 32.77 1.03
CA ARG A 204 -10.53 34.09 0.78
C ARG A 204 -9.34 34.33 1.72
N PRO A 205 -8.29 35.03 1.28
CA PRO A 205 -7.23 35.53 2.17
C PRO A 205 -7.78 36.35 3.34
#